data_AF-W6RTB8-F1
#
_entry.id   AF-W6RTB8-F1
#
_cell.length_a   1.000
_cell.length_b   1.000
_cell.length_c   1.000
_cell.angle_alpha   90.00
_cell.angle_beta   90.00
_cell.angle_gamma   90.00
#
_symmetry.space_group_name_H-M   'P 1'
#
loop_
_entity.id
_entity.type
_entity.pdbx_description
1 polymer ?
#
loop_
_entity_poly.entity_id
_entity_poly.type
_entity_poly.pdbx_seq_one_letter_code
_entity_poly.pdbx_strand_id
1 'polypeptide(L)'
;MDKTDERKEIGKAINDMGDRLHILKIYIAKMERMSSLYRDLITDLNNNKVQNFTDRMKKIKNVENEDNIEVVFSNLWVIVKDFEKDYRTLKNNEEKDKYK
;
A
#
# COMPACT_ATOMS: atom_id res chain seq x y z
N MET A 1 -22.67 7.68 -26.20
CA MET A 1 -22.52 7.46 -24.75
C MET A 1 -23.19 8.63 -24.06
N ASP A 2 -24.10 8.39 -23.12
CA ASP A 2 -24.83 9.45 -22.41
C ASP A 2 -23.86 10.19 -21.47
N LYS A 3 -23.87 11.53 -21.49
CA LYS A 3 -23.07 12.38 -20.58
C LYS A 3 -23.38 12.07 -19.09
N THR A 4 -24.56 11.52 -18.82
CA THR A 4 -25.00 11.12 -17.47
C THR A 4 -24.27 9.88 -16.97
N ASP A 5 -23.96 8.92 -17.85
CA ASP A 5 -23.25 7.70 -17.49
C ASP A 5 -21.75 7.96 -17.29
N GLU A 6 -21.16 8.79 -18.15
CA GLU A 6 -19.75 9.23 -18.03
C GLU A 6 -19.49 9.90 -16.66
N ARG A 7 -20.42 10.74 -16.19
CA ARG A 7 -20.31 11.40 -14.87
C ARG A 7 -20.36 10.42 -13.70
N LYS A 8 -21.20 9.38 -13.78
CA LYS A 8 -21.30 8.35 -12.73
C LYS A 8 -20.04 7.50 -12.68
N GLU A 9 -19.48 7.14 -13.83
CA GLU A 9 -18.22 6.38 -13.92
C GLU A 9 -17.05 7.16 -13.32
N ILE A 10 -16.94 8.46 -13.61
CA ILE A 10 -15.91 9.33 -13.02
C ILE A 10 -16.08 9.43 -11.50
N GLY A 11 -17.31 9.67 -11.01
CA GLY A 11 -17.58 9.76 -9.58
C GLY A 11 -17.22 8.47 -8.83
N LYS A 12 -17.51 7.31 -9.44
CA LYS A 12 -17.09 6.02 -8.90
C LYS A 12 -15.57 5.90 -8.86
N ALA A 13 -14.87 6.19 -9.95
CA ALA A 13 -13.40 6.10 -10.02
C ALA A 13 -12.69 6.99 -8.98
N ILE A 14 -13.23 8.19 -8.69
CA ILE A 14 -12.68 9.07 -7.64
C ILE A 14 -12.81 8.44 -6.26
N ASN A 15 -13.99 7.91 -5.92
CA ASN A 15 -14.22 7.26 -4.62
C ASN A 15 -13.33 6.01 -4.48
N ASP A 16 -13.33 5.17 -5.52
CA ASP A 16 -12.53 3.95 -5.65
C ASP A 16 -11.01 4.25 -5.49
N MET A 17 -10.51 5.37 -6.05
CA MET A 17 -9.13 5.82 -5.82
C MET A 17 -8.88 6.28 -4.39
N GLY A 18 -9.83 6.99 -3.78
CA GLY A 18 -9.75 7.46 -2.40
C GLY A 18 -9.58 6.30 -1.42
N ASP A 19 -10.40 5.26 -1.57
CA ASP A 19 -10.35 4.05 -0.74
C ASP A 19 -9.00 3.31 -0.92
N ARG A 20 -8.53 3.17 -2.16
CA ARG A 20 -7.23 2.54 -2.43
C ARG A 20 -6.05 3.32 -1.87
N LEU A 21 -6.06 4.66 -1.98
CA LEU A 21 -5.05 5.51 -1.34
C LEU A 21 -5.04 5.34 0.17
N HIS A 22 -6.21 5.22 0.79
CA HIS A 22 -6.31 4.98 2.22
C HIS A 22 -5.67 3.64 2.61
N ILE A 23 -5.99 2.56 1.89
CA ILE A 23 -5.40 1.24 2.12
C ILE A 23 -3.88 1.25 1.88
N LEU A 24 -3.41 1.89 0.79
CA LEU A 24 -1.98 2.03 0.50
C LEU A 24 -1.22 2.71 1.64
N LYS A 25 -1.76 3.79 2.21
CA LYS A 25 -1.15 4.47 3.36
C LYS A 25 -1.02 3.54 4.56
N ILE A 26 -2.06 2.77 4.87
CA ILE A 26 -2.03 1.79 5.96
C ILE A 26 -0.96 0.73 5.71
N TYR A 27 -0.90 0.18 4.49
CA TYR A 27 0.05 -0.88 4.15
C TYR A 27 1.50 -0.38 4.17
N ILE A 28 1.76 0.83 3.68
CA ILE A 28 3.08 1.45 3.74
C ILE A 28 3.52 1.63 5.20
N ALA A 29 2.66 2.17 6.07
CA ALA A 29 2.99 2.35 7.48
C ALA A 29 3.38 1.03 8.17
N LYS A 30 2.67 -0.06 7.86
CA LYS A 30 2.99 -1.41 8.34
C LYS A 30 4.36 -1.90 7.84
N MET A 31 4.65 -1.72 6.55
CA MET A 31 5.95 -2.10 5.98
C MET A 31 7.11 -1.26 6.54
N GLU A 32 6.89 0.02 6.80
CA GLU A 32 7.88 0.90 7.43
C GLU A 32 8.19 0.45 8.87
N ARG A 33 7.16 0.11 9.66
CA ARG A 33 7.31 -0.46 11.00
C ARG A 33 8.12 -1.75 10.98
N MET A 34 7.80 -2.68 10.06
CA MET A 34 8.56 -3.91 9.89
C MET A 34 10.01 -3.67 9.48
N SER A 35 10.23 -2.79 8.51
CA SER A 35 11.57 -2.42 8.03
C SER A 35 12.43 -1.85 9.16
N SER A 36 11.84 -1.07 10.06
CA SER A 36 12.54 -0.54 11.24
C SER A 36 12.98 -1.66 12.19
N LEU A 37 12.15 -2.69 12.41
CA LEU A 37 12.49 -3.80 13.31
C LEU A 37 13.63 -4.66 12.74
N TYR A 38 13.61 -4.94 11.43
CA TYR A 38 14.71 -5.65 10.79
C TYR A 38 16.00 -4.80 10.76
N ARG A 39 15.89 -3.49 10.59
CA ARG A 39 17.05 -2.59 10.66
C ARG A 39 17.70 -2.62 12.05
N ASP A 40 16.90 -2.62 13.11
CA ASP A 40 17.40 -2.79 14.48
C ASP A 40 18.13 -4.13 14.66
N LEU A 41 17.54 -5.23 14.17
CA LEU A 41 18.16 -6.55 14.23
C LEU A 41 19.52 -6.57 13.51
N ILE A 42 19.58 -6.06 12.27
CA ILE A 42 20.81 -5.98 11.48
C ILE A 42 21.86 -5.13 12.21
N THR A 43 21.43 -4.02 12.82
CA THR A 43 22.31 -3.16 13.61
C THR A 43 22.89 -3.89 14.82
N ASP A 44 22.08 -4.66 15.55
CA ASP A 44 22.56 -5.47 16.67
C ASP A 44 23.56 -6.54 16.21
N LEU A 45 23.27 -7.22 15.10
CA LEU A 45 24.17 -8.23 14.51
C LEU A 45 25.51 -7.63 14.05
N ASN A 46 25.48 -6.48 13.37
CA ASN A 46 26.69 -5.77 12.94
C ASN A 46 27.56 -5.31 14.12
N ASN A 47 26.96 -5.08 15.28
CA ASN A 47 27.66 -4.70 16.51
C ASN A 47 28.01 -5.90 17.39
N ASN A 48 27.92 -7.14 16.88
CA ASN A 48 28.16 -8.39 17.63
C ASN A 48 27.28 -8.55 18.88
N LYS A 49 26.11 -7.90 18.95
CA LYS A 49 25.14 -8.01 20.07
C LYS A 49 24.22 -9.21 19.89
N VAL A 50 24.79 -10.39 19.66
CA VAL A 50 24.05 -11.63 19.34
C VAL A 50 23.09 -12.04 20.47
N GLN A 51 23.39 -11.66 21.71
CA GLN A 51 22.51 -11.91 22.86
C GLN A 51 21.10 -11.32 22.70
N ASN A 52 20.93 -10.27 21.89
CA ASN A 52 19.61 -9.64 21.65
C ASN A 52 18.78 -10.38 20.59
N PHE A 53 19.36 -11.35 19.86
CA PHE A 53 18.74 -11.96 18.69
C PHE A 53 17.35 -12.55 18.99
N THR A 54 17.25 -13.36 20.04
CA THR A 54 16.00 -14.05 20.40
C THR A 54 14.87 -13.07 20.69
N ASP A 55 15.15 -12.02 21.46
CA ASP A 55 14.16 -11.00 21.81
C ASP A 55 13.74 -10.16 20.59
N ARG A 56 14.72 -9.79 19.73
CA ARG A 56 14.45 -9.10 18.47
C ARG A 56 13.57 -9.93 17.55
N MET A 57 13.89 -11.21 17.36
CA MET A 57 13.10 -12.11 16.52
C MET A 57 11.70 -12.36 17.08
N LYS A 58 11.53 -12.46 18.40
CA LYS A 58 10.21 -12.56 19.03
C LYS A 58 9.38 -11.31 18.77
N LYS A 59 9.97 -10.12 18.90
CA LYS A 59 9.31 -8.84 18.59
C LYS A 59 8.91 -8.75 17.12
N ILE A 60 9.80 -9.12 16.20
CA ILE A 60 9.53 -9.19 14.76
C ILE A 60 8.31 -10.08 14.49
N LYS A 61 8.33 -11.33 14.95
CA LYS A 61 7.22 -12.28 14.74
C LYS A 61 5.89 -11.79 15.30
N ASN A 62 5.91 -11.14 16.46
CA ASN A 62 4.70 -10.57 17.03
C ASN A 62 4.11 -9.48 16.14
N VAL A 63 4.95 -8.58 15.60
CA VAL A 63 4.49 -7.51 14.71
C VAL A 63 4.10 -8.05 13.34
N GLU A 64 4.79 -9.06 12.81
CA GLU A 64 4.40 -9.75 11.57
C GLU A 64 2.95 -10.26 11.65
N ASN A 65 2.60 -10.89 12.77
CA ASN A 65 1.26 -11.40 13.02
C ASN A 65 0.24 -10.28 13.28
N GLU A 66 0.58 -9.30 14.12
CA GLU A 66 -0.28 -8.15 14.45
C GLU A 66 -0.66 -7.35 13.20
N ASP A 67 0.33 -7.05 12.35
CA ASP A 67 0.15 -6.26 11.15
C ASP A 67 -0.29 -7.10 9.95
N ASN A 68 -0.30 -8.44 10.07
CA ASN A 68 -0.64 -9.40 9.03
C ASN A 68 0.18 -9.15 7.75
N ILE A 69 1.50 -9.17 7.91
CA ILE A 69 2.46 -8.70 6.90
C ILE A 69 2.43 -9.54 5.63
N GLU A 70 2.13 -10.84 5.73
CA GLU A 70 1.94 -11.71 4.57
C GLU A 70 0.80 -11.23 3.66
N VAL A 71 -0.33 -10.82 4.26
CA VAL A 71 -1.48 -10.27 3.52
C VAL A 71 -1.14 -8.91 2.94
N VAL A 72 -0.39 -8.07 3.67
CA VAL A 72 0.07 -6.78 3.16
C VAL A 72 0.90 -6.97 1.89
N PHE A 73 1.92 -7.84 1.90
CA PHE A 73 2.74 -8.10 0.72
C PHE A 73 1.95 -8.70 -0.44
N SER A 74 1.05 -9.65 -0.15
CA SER A 74 0.25 -10.31 -1.19
C SER A 74 -0.72 -9.35 -1.90
N ASN A 75 -1.29 -8.40 -1.16
CA ASN A 75 -2.32 -7.51 -1.67
C ASN A 75 -1.80 -6.17 -2.19
N LEU A 76 -0.60 -5.75 -1.77
CA LEU A 76 -0.07 -4.42 -2.14
C LEU A 76 0.01 -4.23 -3.66
N TRP A 77 0.52 -5.24 -4.38
CA TRP A 77 0.64 -5.16 -5.83
C TRP A 77 -0.72 -5.02 -6.53
N VAL A 78 -1.73 -5.75 -6.05
CA VAL A 78 -3.10 -5.69 -6.58
C VAL A 78 -3.67 -4.28 -6.41
N ILE A 79 -3.54 -3.70 -5.21
CA ILE A 79 -4.05 -2.36 -4.92
C ILE A 79 -3.36 -1.30 -5.77
N VAL A 80 -2.04 -1.39 -5.95
CA VAL A 80 -1.29 -0.48 -6.83
C VAL A 80 -1.77 -0.59 -8.27
N LYS A 81 -2.02 -1.80 -8.76
CA LYS A 81 -2.51 -2.03 -10.13
C LYS A 81 -3.91 -1.50 -10.35
N ASP A 82 -4.80 -1.69 -9.39
CA ASP A 82 -6.15 -1.14 -9.48
C ASP A 82 -6.14 0.39 -9.39
N PHE A 83 -5.31 0.97 -8.52
CA PHE A 83 -5.13 2.42 -8.46
C PHE A 83 -4.62 2.99 -9.79
N GLU A 84 -3.66 2.31 -10.44
CA GLU A 84 -3.16 2.68 -11.77
C GLU A 84 -4.29 2.65 -12.81
N LYS A 85 -5.19 1.66 -12.75
CA LYS A 85 -6.33 1.52 -13.66
C LYS A 85 -7.35 2.65 -13.49
N ASP A 86 -7.70 2.99 -12.25
CA ASP A 86 -8.65 4.07 -11.97
C ASP A 86 -8.09 5.41 -12.42
N TYR A 87 -6.80 5.66 -12.15
CA TYR A 87 -6.11 6.85 -12.63
C TYR A 87 -6.14 6.97 -14.17
N ARG A 88 -5.85 5.88 -14.89
CA ARG A 88 -5.92 5.88 -16.37
C ARG A 88 -7.33 6.20 -16.87
N THR A 89 -8.36 5.72 -16.18
CA THR A 89 -9.76 6.01 -16.51
C THR A 89 -10.05 7.50 -16.38
N LEU A 90 -9.62 8.12 -15.28
CA LEU A 90 -9.77 9.57 -15.09
C LEU A 90 -9.02 10.37 -16.17
N LYS A 91 -7.75 10.03 -16.41
CA LYS A 91 -6.90 10.73 -17.40
C LYS A 91 -7.49 10.68 -18.81
N ASN A 92 -7.96 9.51 -19.25
CA ASN A 92 -8.56 9.35 -20.57
C ASN A 92 -9.85 10.17 -20.74
N ASN A 93 -10.60 10.39 -19.66
CA ASN A 93 -11.78 11.25 -19.69
C ASN A 93 -11.40 12.74 -19.73
N GLU A 94 -10.40 13.17 -18.96
CA GLU A 94 -9.88 14.55 -19.03
C GLU A 94 -9.35 14.90 -20.44
N GLU A 95 -8.67 13.96 -21.11
CA GLU A 95 -8.18 14.17 -22.47
C GLU A 95 -9.31 14.29 -23.49
N LYS A 96 -10.39 13.50 -23.37
CA LYS A 96 -11.56 13.60 -24.26
C LYS A 96 -12.29 14.94 -24.14
N ASP A 97 -12.35 15.51 -22.94
CA ASP A 97 -12.99 16.81 -22.71
C ASP A 97 -12.17 17.99 -23.23
N LYS A 98 -10.85 17.84 -23.44
CA LYS A 98 -9.99 18.88 -24.04
C LYS A 98 -10.14 19.04 -25.55
N TYR A 99 -10.72 18.05 -26.24
CA TYR A 99 -10.91 18.05 -27.70
C TYR A 99 -12.38 18.13 -28.14
N LYS A 100 -13.30 18.49 -27.22
CA LYS A 100 -14.71 18.80 -27.48
C LYS A 100 -14.94 20.31 -27.37
#